data_AF-A0A7V2TS07-F1
#
_entry.id   AF-A0A7V2TS07-F1
#
_cell.length_a   1.000
_cell.length_b   1.000
_cell.length_c   1.000
_cell.angle_alpha   90.00
_cell.angle_beta   90.00
_cell.angle_gamma   90.00
#
_symmetry.space_group_name_H-M   'P 1'
#
loop_
_entity.id
_entity.type
_entity.pdbx_description
1 polymer ?
#
loop_
_entity_poly.entity_id
_entity_poly.type
_entity_poly.pdbx_seq_one_letter_code
_entity_poly.pdbx_strand_id
1 'polypeptide(L)'
;MGTVPQLPDRPVFSATRAPWPSWNTDLDMVVFGPWKLIRDNNTRETSLYDLRADPGEKINRSAESEAIVRQGLDLLGKHVEEAIARRQAGREIRPLDDAVKEQLKAIGYLE
;
A
#
# COMPACT_ATOMS: atom_id res chain seq x y z
N MET A 1 -11.39 20.42 -22.37
CA MET A 1 -12.29 19.35 -21.88
C MET A 1 -11.41 18.33 -21.18
N GLY A 2 -11.47 18.22 -19.85
CA GLY A 2 -10.70 17.23 -19.10
C GLY A 2 -11.34 15.85 -19.26
N THR A 3 -10.59 14.85 -19.68
CA THR A 3 -11.01 13.44 -19.70
C THR A 3 -11.36 13.01 -18.28
N VAL A 4 -12.59 12.54 -18.07
CA VAL A 4 -12.99 11.88 -16.83
C VAL A 4 -12.15 10.60 -16.71
N PRO A 5 -11.36 10.42 -15.64
CA PRO A 5 -10.55 9.22 -15.50
C PRO A 5 -11.45 7.98 -15.47
N GLN A 6 -11.11 6.97 -16.27
CA GLN A 6 -11.85 5.72 -16.30
C GLN A 6 -11.66 4.99 -14.96
N LEU A 7 -12.78 4.66 -14.31
CA LEU A 7 -12.76 3.91 -13.05
C LEU A 7 -12.29 2.47 -13.31
N PRO A 8 -11.50 1.88 -12.40
CA PRO A 8 -10.93 0.56 -12.63
C PRO A 8 -11.96 -0.55 -12.42
N ASP A 9 -11.92 -1.59 -13.25
CA ASP A 9 -12.79 -2.77 -13.14
C ASP A 9 -12.44 -3.67 -11.94
N ARG A 10 -11.25 -3.50 -11.37
CA ARG A 10 -10.74 -4.22 -10.20
C ARG A 10 -10.12 -3.26 -9.19
N PRO A 11 -10.02 -3.62 -7.90
CA PRO A 11 -9.36 -2.78 -6.93
C PRO A 11 -7.92 -2.44 -7.33
N VAL A 12 -7.57 -1.16 -7.27
CA VAL A 12 -6.21 -0.65 -7.52
C VAL A 12 -5.65 -0.11 -6.23
N PHE A 13 -4.40 -0.47 -5.94
CA PHE A 13 -3.72 -0.14 -4.70
C PHE A 13 -2.51 0.75 -4.97
N SER A 14 -2.25 1.69 -4.07
CA SER A 14 -1.02 2.48 -4.05
C SER A 14 -0.58 2.72 -2.63
N ALA A 15 0.72 2.90 -2.43
CA ALA A 15 1.30 3.20 -1.14
C ALA A 15 2.39 4.27 -1.29
N THR A 16 2.33 5.29 -0.46
CA THR A 16 3.30 6.39 -0.44
C THR A 16 4.00 6.41 0.91
N ARG A 17 5.32 6.24 0.87
CA ARG A 17 6.18 6.21 2.06
C ARG A 17 7.29 7.24 1.88
N ALA A 18 7.39 8.19 2.79
CA ALA A 18 8.45 9.18 2.79
C ALA A 18 9.09 9.27 4.19
N PRO A 19 10.39 8.94 4.33
CA PRO A 19 11.07 8.88 5.63
C PRO A 19 11.59 10.24 6.11
N TRP A 20 11.35 11.32 5.37
CA TRP A 20 11.84 12.65 5.70
C TRP A 20 10.98 13.29 6.80
N PRO A 21 11.55 13.88 7.86
CA PRO A 21 10.79 14.43 8.98
C PRO A 21 9.71 15.45 8.58
N SER A 22 9.97 16.24 7.52
CA SER A 22 9.04 17.24 6.98
C SER A 22 7.87 16.65 6.20
N TRP A 23 7.97 15.40 5.76
CA TRP A 23 6.97 14.69 4.96
C TRP A 23 6.81 13.26 5.50
N ASN A 24 6.69 13.12 6.83
CA ASN A 24 6.51 11.84 7.50
C ASN A 24 5.17 11.19 7.12
N THR A 25 5.12 10.66 5.89
CA THR A 25 3.92 10.24 5.18
C THR A 25 3.99 8.74 5.03
N ASP A 26 3.01 8.05 5.61
CA ASP A 26 2.73 6.65 5.39
C ASP A 26 1.26 6.52 5.03
N LEU A 27 0.99 6.57 3.72
CA LEU A 27 -0.36 6.54 3.17
C LEU A 27 -0.55 5.29 2.33
N ASP A 28 -1.61 4.55 2.61
CA ASP A 28 -2.13 3.50 1.74
C ASP A 28 -3.43 3.95 1.09
N MET A 29 -3.65 3.55 -0.15
CA MET A 29 -4.82 3.94 -0.93
C MET A 29 -5.38 2.76 -1.72
N VAL A 30 -6.71 2.69 -1.79
CA VAL A 30 -7.44 1.77 -2.66
C VAL A 30 -8.52 2.51 -3.45
N VAL A 31 -8.57 2.25 -4.75
CA VAL A 31 -9.71 2.61 -5.61
C VAL A 31 -10.52 1.35 -5.90
N PHE A 32 -11.83 1.37 -5.63
CA PHE A 32 -12.73 0.25 -5.87
C PHE A 32 -14.14 0.76 -6.26
N GLY A 33 -14.62 0.34 -7.44
CA GLY A 33 -15.85 0.91 -7.99
C GLY A 33 -15.71 2.43 -8.16
N PRO A 34 -16.69 3.25 -7.71
CA PRO A 34 -16.57 4.70 -7.74
C PRO A 34 -15.77 5.27 -6.56
N TRP A 35 -15.29 4.45 -5.63
CA TRP A 35 -14.75 4.92 -4.37
C TRP A 35 -13.23 4.96 -4.39
N LYS A 36 -12.65 5.99 -3.77
CA LYS A 36 -11.25 6.04 -3.38
C LYS A 36 -11.16 6.20 -1.87
N LEU A 37 -10.49 5.26 -1.22
CA LEU A 37 -10.16 5.35 0.20
C LEU A 37 -8.66 5.59 0.36
N ILE A 38 -8.30 6.56 1.19
CA ILE A 38 -6.93 6.84 1.63
C ILE A 38 -6.85 6.64 3.14
N ARG A 39 -5.86 5.88 3.58
CA ARG A 39 -5.55 5.60 4.97
C ARG A 39 -4.21 6.22 5.32
N ASP A 40 -4.20 7.07 6.35
CA ASP A 40 -2.96 7.44 7.03
C ASP A 40 -2.64 6.40 8.10
N ASN A 41 -1.49 5.73 7.95
CA ASN A 41 -1.05 4.67 8.85
C ASN A 41 -0.46 5.21 10.16
N ASN A 42 0.02 6.44 10.17
CA ASN A 42 0.57 7.11 11.35
C ASN A 42 -0.57 7.59 12.26
N THR A 43 -1.54 8.33 11.71
CA THR A 43 -2.63 8.95 12.49
C THR A 43 -3.86 8.08 12.61
N ARG A 44 -3.97 7.03 11.78
CA ARG A 44 -5.17 6.21 11.67
C ARG A 44 -6.39 7.03 11.23
N GLU A 45 -6.18 8.10 10.47
CA GLU A 45 -7.25 8.83 9.80
C GLU A 45 -7.64 8.17 8.47
N THR A 46 -8.88 8.38 8.03
CA THR A 46 -9.36 7.92 6.72
C THR A 46 -10.05 9.03 5.96
N SER A 47 -9.78 9.06 4.66
CA SER A 47 -10.52 9.88 3.71
C SER A 47 -11.17 8.99 2.66
N LEU A 48 -12.43 9.26 2.35
CA LEU A 48 -13.21 8.52 1.36
C LEU A 48 -13.80 9.50 0.34
N TYR A 49 -13.63 9.21 -0.93
CA TYR A 49 -14.12 10.07 -2.02
C TYR A 49 -14.93 9.24 -3.02
N ASP A 50 -16.03 9.82 -3.51
CA ASP A 50 -16.79 9.30 -4.66
C ASP A 50 -16.20 9.91 -5.93
N LEU A 51 -15.35 9.19 -6.65
CA LEU A 51 -14.72 9.65 -7.89
C LEU A 51 -15.71 9.81 -9.05
N ARG A 52 -16.92 9.25 -8.96
CA ARG A 52 -17.96 9.45 -9.98
C ARG A 52 -18.65 10.80 -9.77
N ALA A 53 -19.02 11.11 -8.53
CA ALA A 53 -19.69 12.36 -8.19
C ALA A 53 -18.72 13.54 -7.98
N ASP A 54 -17.50 13.24 -7.54
CA ASP A 54 -16.44 14.20 -7.21
C ASP A 54 -15.06 13.68 -7.66
N PRO A 55 -14.77 13.76 -8.97
CA PRO A 55 -13.47 13.35 -9.52
C PRO A 55 -12.29 14.17 -8.98
N GLY A 56 -12.55 15.32 -8.34
CA GLY A 56 -11.54 16.21 -7.78
C GLY A 56 -11.20 15.94 -6.32
N GLU A 57 -11.79 14.91 -5.70
CA GLU A 57 -11.51 14.51 -4.31
C GLU A 57 -11.66 15.68 -3.31
N LYS A 58 -12.67 16.52 -3.53
CA LYS A 58 -12.93 17.73 -2.74
C LYS A 58 -13.75 17.46 -1.48
N ILE A 59 -14.60 16.44 -1.50
CA ILE A 59 -15.55 16.13 -0.43
C ILE A 59 -15.17 14.80 0.20
N ASN A 60 -14.64 14.86 1.43
CA ASN A 60 -14.40 13.67 2.22
C ASN A 60 -15.72 13.13 2.81
N ARG A 61 -16.11 11.93 2.41
CA ARG A 61 -17.33 11.22 2.83
C ARG A 61 -17.07 10.14 3.88
N SER A 62 -15.88 10.09 4.50
CA SER A 62 -15.54 9.01 5.44
C SER A 62 -16.47 8.96 6.66
N ALA A 63 -16.99 10.09 7.10
CA ALA A 63 -17.98 10.18 8.19
C ALA A 63 -19.41 9.76 7.77
N GLU A 64 -19.73 9.79 6.48
CA GLU A 64 -21.09 9.56 5.96
C GLU A 64 -21.34 8.09 5.58
N SER A 65 -20.28 7.28 5.46
CA SER A 65 -20.37 5.95 4.84
C SER A 65 -19.40 4.95 5.47
N GLU A 66 -19.63 4.65 6.75
CA GLU A 66 -18.82 3.71 7.53
C GLU A 66 -18.70 2.33 6.86
N ALA A 67 -19.77 1.84 6.24
CA ALA A 67 -19.76 0.56 5.53
C ALA A 67 -18.76 0.54 4.36
N ILE A 68 -18.68 1.64 3.59
CA ILE A 68 -17.75 1.77 2.46
C ILE A 68 -16.33 1.94 2.96
N VAL A 69 -16.13 2.70 4.05
CA VAL A 69 -14.83 2.82 4.70
C VAL A 69 -14.33 1.44 5.14
N ARG A 70 -15.18 0.66 5.82
CA ARG A 70 -14.84 -0.70 6.25
C ARG A 70 -14.49 -1.61 5.08
N GLN A 71 -15.27 -1.57 4.00
CA GLN A 71 -14.97 -2.33 2.79
C GLN A 71 -13.59 -1.97 2.20
N GLY A 72 -13.26 -0.69 2.12
CA GLY A 72 -11.96 -0.23 1.63
C GLY A 72 -10.81 -0.64 2.56
N LEU A 73 -11.00 -0.57 3.88
CA LEU A 73 -10.01 -1.02 4.85
C LEU A 73 -9.79 -2.54 4.79
N ASP A 74 -10.84 -3.33 4.60
CA ASP A 74 -10.73 -4.79 4.41
C ASP A 74 -9.96 -5.12 3.12
N LEU A 75 -10.17 -4.37 2.04
CA LEU A 75 -9.40 -4.52 0.80
C LEU A 75 -7.92 -4.19 1.01
N LEU A 76 -7.60 -3.12 1.73
CA LEU A 76 -6.23 -2.76 2.08
C LEU A 76 -5.57 -3.84 2.95
N GLY A 77 -6.26 -4.33 3.97
CA GLY A 77 -5.77 -5.39 4.85
C GLY A 77 -5.41 -6.66 4.08
N LYS A 78 -6.33 -7.14 3.23
CA LYS A 78 -6.08 -8.31 2.36
C LYS A 78 -4.91 -8.08 1.41
N HIS A 79 -4.81 -6.90 0.81
CA HIS A 79 -3.69 -6.58 -0.09
C HIS A 79 -2.33 -6.65 0.63
N VAL A 80 -2.25 -6.13 1.85
CA VAL A 80 -1.05 -6.19 2.68
C VAL A 80 -0.72 -7.62 3.08
N GLU A 81 -1.69 -8.41 3.53
CA GLU A 81 -1.51 -9.82 3.86
C GLU A 81 -0.99 -10.64 2.68
N GLU A 82 -1.59 -10.45 1.49
CA GLU A 82 -1.12 -11.09 0.26
C GLU A 82 0.31 -10.67 -0.10
N ALA A 83 0.63 -9.39 0.04
CA ALA A 83 1.97 -8.88 -0.24
C ALA A 83 3.02 -9.48 0.73
N ILE A 84 2.69 -9.61 2.01
CA ILE A 84 3.53 -10.28 3.01
C ILE A 84 3.71 -11.76 2.66
N ALA A 85 2.62 -12.47 2.36
CA ALA A 85 2.65 -13.87 1.98
C ALA A 85 3.51 -14.12 0.74
N ARG A 86 3.37 -13.28 -0.31
CA ARG A 86 4.22 -13.36 -1.52
C ARG A 86 5.70 -13.12 -1.21
N ARG A 87 6.02 -12.18 -0.33
CA ARG A 87 7.42 -11.93 0.10
C ARG A 87 8.01 -13.11 0.87
N GLN A 88 7.20 -13.83 1.63
CA GLN A 88 7.63 -15.00 2.41
C GLN A 88 7.75 -16.25 1.54
N ALA A 89 6.82 -16.47 0.61
CA ALA A 89 6.76 -17.66 -0.24
C ALA A 89 7.96 -17.82 -1.20
N GLY A 90 8.72 -16.74 -1.45
CA GLY A 90 9.93 -16.77 -2.29
C GLY A 90 11.26 -16.66 -1.52
N ARG A 91 11.22 -16.58 -0.18
CA ARG A 91 12.44 -16.54 0.65
C ARG A 91 12.87 -17.95 1.01
N GLU A 92 13.56 -18.61 0.07
CA GLU A 92 14.39 -19.76 0.42
C GLU A 92 15.63 -19.24 1.15
N ILE A 93 15.68 -19.39 2.48
CA ILE A 93 16.94 -19.19 3.22
C ILE A 93 17.81 -20.39 2.87
N ARG A 94 18.66 -20.23 1.84
CA ARG A 94 19.69 -21.22 1.54
C ARG A 94 20.87 -20.99 2.47
N PRO A 95 21.36 -22.02 3.16
CA PRO A 95 22.63 -21.90 3.86
C PRO A 95 23.72 -21.53 2.82
N LEU A 96 24.58 -20.59 3.18
CA LEU A 96 25.80 -20.34 2.41
C LEU A 96 26.59 -21.64 2.36
N ASP A 97 26.99 -22.05 1.16
CA ASP A 97 27.94 -23.15 1.03
C ASP A 97 29.31 -22.71 1.60
N ASP A 98 30.13 -23.70 1.98
CA ASP A 98 31.39 -23.41 2.66
C ASP A 98 32.40 -22.72 1.72
N ALA A 99 32.30 -22.92 0.41
CA ALA A 99 33.16 -22.25 -0.57
C ALA A 99 32.88 -20.74 -0.64
N VAL A 100 31.62 -20.34 -0.62
CA VAL A 100 31.17 -18.94 -0.61
C VAL A 100 31.48 -18.31 0.74
N LYS A 101 31.36 -19.04 1.87
CA LYS A 101 31.81 -18.52 3.18
C LYS A 101 33.29 -18.18 3.17
N GLU A 102 34.14 -19.06 2.64
CA GLU A 102 35.58 -18.82 2.57
C GLU A 102 35.94 -17.67 1.60
N GLN A 103 35.23 -17.54 0.47
CA GLN A 103 35.37 -16.37 -0.40
C GLN A 103 34.98 -15.07 0.31
N LEU A 104 33.87 -15.08 1.05
CA LEU A 104 33.39 -13.92 1.80
C LEU A 104 34.33 -13.53 2.95
N LYS A 105 34.94 -14.50 3.64
CA LYS A 105 36.02 -14.24 4.62
C LYS A 105 37.24 -13.63 3.96
N ALA A 106 37.66 -14.14 2.80
CA ALA A 106 38.83 -13.65 2.08
C ALA A 106 38.69 -12.18 1.64
N ILE A 107 37.45 -11.71 1.41
CA ILE A 107 37.15 -10.30 1.08
C ILE A 107 36.68 -9.46 2.29
N GLY A 108 36.74 -10.01 3.51
CA GLY A 108 36.47 -9.28 4.76
C GLY A 108 34.99 -9.04 5.08
N TYR A 109 34.07 -9.79 4.46
CA TYR A 109 32.64 -9.69 4.72
C TYR A 109 32.15 -10.63 5.84
N LEU A 110 32.98 -11.61 6.24
CA LEU A 110 32.72 -12.54 7.34
C LEU A 110 34.00 -12.67 8.19
N GLU A 111 33.85 -12.87 9.51
CA GLU A 111 34.94 -13.21 10.45
C GLU A 111 35.14 -14.73 10.56
#